data_AF-A0A8H4F3S1-F1
#
_entry.id   AF-A0A8H4F3S1-F1
#
_cell.length_a   1.000
_cell.length_b   1.000
_cell.length_c   1.000
_cell.angle_alpha   90.00
_cell.angle_beta   90.00
_cell.angle_gamma   90.00
#
_symmetry.space_group_name_H-M   'P 1'
#
loop_
_entity.id
_entity.type
_entity.pdbx_description
1 polymer ?
#
loop_
_entity_poly.entity_id
_entity_poly.type
_entity_poly.pdbx_seq_one_letter_code
_entity_poly.pdbx_strand_id
1 'polypeptide(L)'
;MVEERSKEIDLQVINHRAYPLSFDGVALLLSLSLYDKLIYPTITSKPSMGLYQDDIVPYNLTKQYFGIVMNLCLKCQEQICMADKGIFVLLFMSQGIDDHVKVSMDMLDKRIPGPCAALPAIPVSNIIQLLTTVASACPDSTIRFVTYKLIEKFISLSDEQVQLFLFEELLQRCPYPSMNVAAIGLLKDHVCKLTSAFASPILLTEFVPIILKYKDTWEIKQSEFWDDYSYIMQALVFYRTLYINDKEKLVKKKYI
;
A
#
# COMPACT_ATOMS: atom_id res chain seq x y z
N MET A 1 -38.21 -36.66 12.03
CA MET A 1 -37.79 -37.86 11.26
C MET A 1 -37.77 -37.70 9.74
N VAL A 2 -38.88 -37.42 9.03
CA VAL A 2 -38.82 -37.22 7.56
C VAL A 2 -38.13 -35.90 7.19
N GLU A 3 -38.45 -34.83 7.93
CA GLU A 3 -37.86 -33.50 7.75
C GLU A 3 -36.36 -33.43 8.08
N GLU A 4 -35.89 -34.20 9.08
CA GLU A 4 -34.47 -34.29 9.43
C GLU A 4 -33.67 -35.06 8.37
N ARG A 5 -34.26 -36.12 7.79
CA ARG A 5 -33.65 -36.86 6.67
C ARG A 5 -33.54 -36.02 5.41
N SER A 6 -34.54 -35.20 5.08
CA SER A 6 -34.45 -34.27 3.94
C SER A 6 -33.34 -33.23 4.16
N LYS A 7 -33.22 -32.66 5.37
CA LYS A 7 -32.13 -31.74 5.72
C LYS A 7 -30.74 -32.39 5.64
N GLU A 8 -30.59 -33.65 6.03
CA GLU A 8 -29.33 -34.39 5.88
C GLU A 8 -28.96 -34.63 4.42
N ILE A 9 -29.95 -34.94 3.56
CA ILE A 9 -29.73 -35.12 2.12
C ILE A 9 -29.30 -33.80 1.48
N ASP A 10 -29.98 -32.69 1.80
CA ASP A 10 -29.65 -31.36 1.27
C ASP A 10 -28.22 -30.93 1.66
N LEU A 11 -27.78 -31.23 2.88
CA LEU A 11 -26.41 -30.95 3.34
C LEU A 11 -25.35 -31.83 2.67
N GLN A 12 -25.68 -33.07 2.29
CA GLN A 12 -24.76 -33.97 1.56
C GLN A 12 -24.53 -33.51 0.10
N VAL A 13 -25.48 -32.78 -0.49
CA VAL A 13 -25.32 -32.18 -1.83
C VAL A 13 -24.35 -31.00 -1.80
N ILE A 14 -24.28 -30.25 -0.70
CA ILE A 14 -23.32 -29.16 -0.50
C ILE A 14 -21.95 -29.76 -0.17
N ASN A 15 -21.20 -30.09 -1.21
CA ASN A 15 -19.82 -30.57 -1.07
C ASN A 15 -18.82 -29.63 -1.73
N HIS A 16 -17.58 -29.62 -1.20
CA HIS A 16 -16.50 -28.76 -1.66
C HIS A 16 -16.08 -29.00 -3.13
N ARG A 17 -16.47 -30.12 -3.73
CA ARG A 17 -16.17 -30.44 -5.13
C ARG A 17 -17.21 -29.86 -6.08
N ALA A 18 -18.47 -29.79 -5.65
CA ALA A 18 -19.58 -29.25 -6.41
C ALA A 18 -19.64 -27.71 -6.33
N TYR A 19 -19.23 -27.14 -5.18
CA TYR A 19 -19.24 -25.70 -4.95
C TYR A 19 -17.86 -25.23 -4.41
N PRO A 20 -16.78 -25.34 -5.20
CA PRO A 20 -15.48 -24.85 -4.77
C PRO A 20 -15.53 -23.33 -4.63
N LEU A 21 -15.23 -22.82 -3.42
CA LEU A 21 -15.12 -21.39 -3.20
C LEU A 21 -13.83 -20.87 -3.86
N SER A 22 -13.97 -19.93 -4.79
CA SER A 22 -12.82 -19.28 -5.42
C SER A 22 -12.06 -18.42 -4.41
N PHE A 23 -10.78 -18.14 -4.68
CA PHE A 23 -9.99 -17.23 -3.85
C PHE A 23 -10.59 -15.83 -3.78
N ASP A 24 -11.14 -15.33 -4.89
CA ASP A 24 -11.90 -14.08 -4.90
C ASP A 24 -13.14 -14.17 -4.00
N GLY A 25 -13.85 -15.32 -4.03
CA GLY A 25 -14.98 -15.59 -3.14
C GLY A 25 -14.58 -15.58 -1.66
N VAL A 26 -13.44 -16.18 -1.31
CA VAL A 26 -12.88 -16.12 0.05
C VAL A 26 -12.60 -14.68 0.47
N ALA A 27 -11.93 -13.89 -0.37
CA ALA A 27 -11.61 -12.50 -0.08
C ALA A 27 -12.87 -11.63 0.05
N LEU A 28 -13.90 -11.89 -0.76
CA LEU A 28 -15.19 -11.20 -0.67
C LEU A 28 -15.93 -11.54 0.62
N LEU A 29 -15.97 -12.81 1.03
CA LEU A 29 -16.55 -13.20 2.30
C LEU A 29 -15.82 -12.54 3.47
N LEU A 30 -14.48 -12.49 3.43
CA LEU A 30 -13.70 -11.77 4.43
C LEU A 30 -14.05 -10.28 4.46
N SER A 31 -14.19 -9.64 3.28
CA SER A 31 -14.58 -8.23 3.20
C SER A 31 -15.97 -7.98 3.78
N LEU A 32 -16.92 -8.89 3.54
CA LEU A 32 -18.29 -8.81 4.07
C LEU A 32 -18.29 -8.94 5.59
N SER A 33 -17.56 -9.93 6.12
CA SER A 33 -17.45 -10.15 7.56
C SER A 33 -16.81 -8.95 8.27
N LEU A 34 -15.79 -8.33 7.68
CA LEU A 34 -15.18 -7.11 8.23
C LEU A 34 -16.13 -5.90 8.13
N TYR A 35 -16.90 -5.79 7.05
CA TYR A 35 -17.91 -4.74 6.90
C TYR A 35 -19.00 -4.85 7.98
N ASP A 36 -19.51 -6.06 8.22
CA ASP A 36 -20.52 -6.35 9.27
C ASP A 36 -20.03 -5.95 10.67
N LYS A 37 -18.73 -6.12 10.93
CA LYS A 37 -18.13 -5.74 12.21
C LYS A 37 -17.87 -4.25 12.35
N LEU A 38 -17.29 -3.62 11.33
CA LEU A 38 -16.71 -2.26 11.46
C LEU A 38 -17.66 -1.16 10.99
N ILE A 39 -18.37 -1.40 9.89
CA ILE A 39 -19.13 -0.36 9.18
C ILE A 39 -20.62 -0.50 9.44
N TYR A 40 -21.16 -1.72 9.45
CA TYR A 40 -22.58 -1.93 9.67
C TYR A 40 -23.09 -1.30 10.98
N PRO A 41 -22.39 -1.44 12.14
CA PRO A 41 -22.86 -0.85 13.38
C PRO A 41 -22.79 0.67 13.41
N THR A 42 -21.80 1.25 12.72
CA THR A 42 -21.62 2.70 12.67
C THR A 42 -22.66 3.38 11.78
N ILE A 43 -23.10 2.74 10.70
CA ILE A 43 -24.12 3.28 9.79
C ILE A 43 -25.54 3.05 10.33
N THR A 44 -25.80 1.87 10.89
CA THR A 44 -27.19 1.46 11.21
C THR A 44 -27.54 1.59 12.69
N SER A 45 -26.57 1.89 13.56
CA SER A 45 -26.71 1.89 15.03
C SER A 45 -27.21 0.56 15.59
N LYS A 46 -27.08 -0.54 14.84
CA LYS A 46 -27.45 -1.91 15.23
C LYS A 46 -26.19 -2.74 15.53
N PRO A 47 -26.29 -3.78 16.37
CA PRO A 47 -25.17 -4.71 16.54
C PRO A 47 -24.87 -5.44 15.22
N SER A 48 -23.63 -5.92 15.08
CA SER A 48 -23.21 -6.76 13.96
C SER A 48 -24.12 -7.98 13.81
N MET A 49 -24.29 -8.47 12.59
CA MET A 49 -25.04 -9.69 12.30
C MET A 49 -24.35 -10.97 12.79
N GLY A 50 -23.13 -10.86 13.33
CA GLY A 50 -22.39 -11.97 13.90
C GLY A 50 -21.67 -12.80 12.83
N LEU A 51 -21.40 -12.23 11.66
CA LEU A 51 -20.67 -12.88 10.57
C LEU A 51 -19.17 -13.04 10.86
N TYR A 52 -18.69 -12.50 11.98
CA TYR A 52 -17.28 -12.47 12.34
C TYR A 52 -17.09 -12.59 13.85
N GLN A 53 -16.15 -13.44 14.28
CA GLN A 53 -15.83 -13.63 15.71
C GLN A 53 -14.85 -12.57 16.21
N ASP A 54 -14.98 -12.18 17.48
CA ASP A 54 -14.21 -11.08 18.06
C ASP A 54 -12.74 -11.40 18.32
N ASP A 55 -12.38 -12.68 18.38
CA ASP A 55 -11.05 -13.14 18.80
C ASP A 55 -9.99 -13.09 17.69
N ILE A 56 -10.34 -12.65 16.48
CA ILE A 56 -9.41 -12.68 15.34
C ILE A 56 -8.53 -11.43 15.32
N VAL A 57 -7.27 -11.61 15.71
CA VAL A 57 -6.19 -10.61 15.64
C VAL A 57 -5.86 -10.29 14.17
N PRO A 58 -5.80 -9.00 13.73
CA PRO A 58 -5.56 -8.66 12.33
C PRO A 58 -4.24 -9.24 11.79
N TYR A 59 -3.20 -9.36 12.64
CA TYR A 59 -1.95 -10.03 12.30
C TYR A 59 -2.13 -11.46 11.77
N ASN A 60 -3.03 -12.25 12.39
CA ASN A 60 -3.30 -13.63 11.97
C ASN A 60 -4.00 -13.69 10.60
N LEU A 61 -4.89 -12.72 10.33
CA LEU A 61 -5.53 -12.59 9.01
C LEU A 61 -4.51 -12.26 7.94
N THR A 62 -3.64 -11.30 8.20
CA THR A 62 -2.55 -10.90 7.29
C THR A 62 -1.69 -12.12 6.93
N LYS A 63 -1.34 -12.95 7.91
CA LYS A 63 -0.51 -14.15 7.64
C LYS A 63 -1.19 -15.17 6.71
N GLN A 64 -2.51 -15.25 6.67
CA GLN A 64 -3.25 -16.31 5.97
C GLN A 64 -3.88 -15.86 4.66
N TYR A 65 -4.42 -14.64 4.61
CA TYR A 65 -5.30 -14.18 3.54
C TYR A 65 -4.72 -13.06 2.69
N PHE A 66 -3.54 -12.53 3.03
CA PHE A 66 -3.00 -11.34 2.37
C PHE A 66 -2.79 -11.53 0.86
N GLY A 67 -2.19 -12.63 0.43
CA GLY A 67 -2.03 -12.94 -1.00
C GLY A 67 -3.37 -13.10 -1.73
N ILE A 68 -4.36 -13.72 -1.07
CA ILE A 68 -5.71 -13.91 -1.62
C ILE A 68 -6.40 -12.56 -1.81
N VAL A 69 -6.32 -11.67 -0.83
CA VAL A 69 -6.91 -10.33 -0.88
C VAL A 69 -6.28 -9.46 -1.97
N MET A 70 -4.96 -9.60 -2.18
CA MET A 70 -4.26 -8.88 -3.26
C MET A 70 -4.81 -9.22 -4.66
N ASN A 71 -5.41 -10.40 -4.88
CA ASN A 71 -6.04 -10.72 -6.17
C ASN A 71 -7.12 -9.73 -6.57
N LEU A 72 -7.92 -9.29 -5.60
CA LEU A 72 -9.01 -8.35 -5.85
C LEU A 72 -8.51 -7.01 -6.41
N CYS A 73 -7.24 -6.69 -6.16
CA CYS A 73 -6.61 -5.45 -6.59
C CYS A 73 -5.88 -5.55 -7.94
N LEU A 74 -5.64 -6.75 -8.49
CA LEU A 74 -4.83 -6.94 -9.71
C LEU A 74 -5.44 -6.26 -10.94
N LYS A 75 -6.78 -6.25 -11.05
CA LYS A 75 -7.51 -5.69 -12.19
C LYS A 75 -8.21 -4.39 -11.83
N CYS A 76 -7.54 -3.49 -11.09
CA CYS A 76 -8.15 -2.28 -10.56
C CYS A 76 -8.75 -1.32 -11.60
N GLN A 77 -8.36 -1.42 -12.88
CA GLN A 77 -8.93 -0.64 -13.98
C GLN A 77 -10.28 -1.17 -14.47
N GLU A 78 -10.44 -2.50 -14.51
CA GLU A 78 -11.64 -3.17 -15.02
C GLU A 78 -12.65 -3.45 -13.90
N GLN A 79 -12.16 -3.77 -12.71
CA GLN A 79 -12.94 -4.27 -11.58
C GLN A 79 -12.78 -3.37 -10.35
N ILE A 80 -13.20 -2.12 -10.47
CA ILE A 80 -13.08 -1.09 -9.42
C ILE A 80 -13.73 -1.55 -8.10
N CYS A 81 -14.92 -2.16 -8.18
CA CYS A 81 -15.61 -2.67 -6.99
C CYS A 81 -14.85 -3.78 -6.27
N MET A 82 -14.09 -4.62 -6.99
CA MET A 82 -13.26 -5.65 -6.37
C MET A 82 -12.04 -5.01 -5.70
N ALA A 83 -11.37 -4.09 -6.40
CA ALA A 83 -10.23 -3.37 -5.85
C ALA A 83 -10.60 -2.58 -4.59
N ASP A 84 -11.78 -1.95 -4.54
CA ASP A 84 -12.31 -1.30 -3.35
C ASP A 84 -12.36 -2.25 -2.14
N LYS A 85 -12.92 -3.46 -2.32
CA LYS A 85 -12.97 -4.47 -1.25
C LYS A 85 -11.58 -4.97 -0.86
N GLY A 86 -10.70 -5.18 -1.83
CA GLY A 86 -9.30 -5.53 -1.58
C GLY A 86 -8.59 -4.49 -0.73
N ILE A 87 -8.65 -3.22 -1.13
CA ILE A 87 -8.04 -2.10 -0.40
C ILE A 87 -8.65 -1.91 0.99
N PHE A 88 -9.97 -2.08 1.14
CA PHE A 88 -10.63 -2.06 2.45
C PHE A 88 -10.05 -3.12 3.40
N VAL A 89 -9.93 -4.37 2.94
CA VAL A 89 -9.39 -5.46 3.75
C VAL A 89 -7.90 -5.23 4.06
N LEU A 90 -7.11 -4.78 3.08
CA LEU A 90 -5.68 -4.45 3.29
C LEU A 90 -5.50 -3.32 4.31
N LEU A 91 -6.38 -2.32 4.31
CA LEU A 91 -6.37 -1.25 5.30
C LEU A 91 -6.61 -1.79 6.70
N PHE A 92 -7.59 -2.66 6.86
CA PHE A 92 -7.84 -3.32 8.14
C PHE A 92 -6.65 -4.17 8.60
N MET A 93 -6.10 -5.00 7.71
CA MET A 93 -4.91 -5.81 7.98
C MET A 93 -3.71 -4.97 8.44
N SER A 94 -3.52 -3.80 7.85
CA SER A 94 -2.44 -2.90 8.23
C SER A 94 -2.57 -2.40 9.68
N GLN A 95 -3.78 -2.32 10.25
CA GLN A 95 -4.00 -1.77 11.59
C GLN A 95 -3.47 -2.66 12.70
N GLY A 96 -3.41 -3.98 12.49
CA GLY A 96 -2.84 -4.91 13.49
C GLY A 96 -1.38 -5.27 13.24
N ILE A 97 -0.66 -4.50 12.43
CA ILE A 97 0.80 -4.58 12.37
C ILE A 97 1.32 -3.60 13.44
N ASP A 98 1.91 -4.15 14.51
CA ASP A 98 2.50 -3.35 15.58
C ASP A 98 3.63 -2.47 15.04
N ASP A 99 3.75 -1.25 15.58
CA ASP A 99 4.83 -0.29 15.25
C ASP A 99 6.24 -0.84 15.55
N HIS A 100 6.34 -1.96 16.30
CA HIS A 100 7.59 -2.65 16.59
C HIS A 100 8.06 -3.58 15.46
N VAL A 101 7.20 -3.91 14.50
CA VAL A 101 7.58 -4.70 13.32
C VAL A 101 8.31 -3.78 12.35
N LYS A 102 9.62 -3.97 12.22
CA LYS A 102 10.43 -3.31 11.20
C LYS A 102 10.69 -4.26 10.04
N VAL A 103 10.17 -3.93 8.86
CA VAL A 103 10.47 -4.67 7.63
C VAL A 103 11.92 -4.39 7.25
N SER A 104 12.75 -5.41 7.32
CA SER A 104 14.16 -5.38 6.93
C SER A 104 14.38 -5.96 5.54
N MET A 105 15.56 -5.72 4.96
CA MET A 105 15.85 -6.06 3.57
C MET A 105 15.73 -7.57 3.29
N ASP A 106 16.12 -8.43 4.24
CA ASP A 106 15.95 -9.88 4.16
C ASP A 106 14.47 -10.33 4.11
N MET A 107 13.55 -9.47 4.56
CA MET A 107 12.12 -9.77 4.55
C MET A 107 11.48 -9.51 3.18
N LEU A 108 12.06 -8.67 2.33
CA LEU A 108 11.48 -8.33 1.04
C LEU A 108 11.37 -9.54 0.10
N ASP A 109 12.33 -10.47 0.21
CA ASP A 109 12.36 -11.71 -0.57
C ASP A 109 11.55 -12.84 0.07
N LYS A 110 11.09 -12.68 1.31
CA LYS A 110 10.26 -13.69 1.98
C LYS A 110 8.92 -13.78 1.26
N ARG A 111 8.45 -15.02 1.09
CA ARG A 111 7.19 -15.31 0.41
C ARG A 111 6.03 -15.30 1.40
N ILE A 112 5.04 -14.48 1.10
CA ILE A 112 3.76 -14.47 1.79
C ILE A 112 2.89 -15.58 1.19
N PRO A 113 2.37 -16.50 2.02
CA PRO A 113 1.46 -17.54 1.57
C PRO A 113 0.12 -16.93 1.16
N GLY A 114 -0.52 -17.55 0.19
CA GLY A 114 -1.79 -17.09 -0.35
C GLY A 114 -1.66 -16.90 -1.85
N PRO A 115 -2.47 -17.61 -2.66
CA PRO A 115 -2.39 -17.52 -4.09
C PRO A 115 -2.71 -16.10 -4.54
N CYS A 116 -1.81 -15.52 -5.34
CA CYS A 116 -1.98 -14.23 -5.96
C CYS A 116 -1.60 -14.34 -7.44
N ALA A 117 -2.51 -13.96 -8.33
CA ALA A 117 -2.46 -14.28 -9.75
C ALA A 117 -2.26 -15.79 -9.96
N ALA A 118 -1.28 -16.17 -10.78
CA ALA A 118 -0.89 -17.55 -11.03
C ALA A 118 0.14 -18.10 -10.02
N LEU A 119 0.53 -17.30 -9.01
CA LEU A 119 1.58 -17.69 -8.05
C LEU A 119 0.96 -18.19 -6.75
N PRO A 120 1.43 -19.32 -6.19
CA PRO A 120 0.92 -19.85 -4.92
C PRO A 120 1.35 -19.00 -3.70
N ALA A 121 2.41 -18.21 -3.87
CA ALA A 121 2.93 -17.28 -2.88
C ALA A 121 3.70 -16.17 -3.59
N ILE A 122 3.70 -14.97 -3.01
CA ILE A 122 4.34 -13.77 -3.59
C ILE A 122 5.41 -13.22 -2.64
N PRO A 123 6.50 -12.65 -3.15
CA PRO A 123 7.47 -11.95 -2.30
C PRO A 123 6.84 -10.69 -1.70
N VAL A 124 7.32 -10.27 -0.53
CA VAL A 124 6.89 -9.03 0.14
C VAL A 124 7.11 -7.79 -0.75
N SER A 125 8.13 -7.80 -1.62
CA SER A 125 8.35 -6.73 -2.60
C SER A 125 7.20 -6.55 -3.60
N ASN A 126 6.39 -7.58 -3.89
CA ASN A 126 5.24 -7.44 -4.79
C ASN A 126 4.11 -6.61 -4.17
N ILE A 127 4.11 -6.40 -2.85
CA ILE A 127 3.13 -5.55 -2.17
C ILE A 127 3.26 -4.12 -2.69
N ILE A 128 4.47 -3.56 -2.64
CA ILE A 128 4.69 -2.18 -3.04
C ILE A 128 4.41 -2.00 -4.53
N GLN A 129 4.75 -3.00 -5.36
CA GLN A 129 4.47 -2.96 -6.80
C GLN A 129 2.96 -2.90 -7.10
N LEU A 130 2.18 -3.75 -6.42
CA LEU A 130 0.72 -3.76 -6.59
C LEU A 130 0.09 -2.47 -6.08
N LEU A 131 0.44 -2.04 -4.86
CA LEU A 131 -0.12 -0.82 -4.29
C LEU A 131 0.23 0.40 -5.14
N THR A 132 1.46 0.48 -5.67
CA THR A 132 1.87 1.54 -6.59
C THR A 132 1.03 1.55 -7.86
N THR A 133 0.76 0.37 -8.42
CA THR A 133 -0.12 0.22 -9.59
C THR A 133 -1.52 0.72 -9.29
N VAL A 134 -2.13 0.28 -8.20
CA VAL A 134 -3.50 0.68 -7.82
C VAL A 134 -3.57 2.18 -7.51
N ALA A 135 -2.60 2.72 -6.75
CA ALA A 135 -2.53 4.14 -6.40
C ALA A 135 -2.36 5.05 -7.62
N SER A 136 -1.77 4.55 -8.71
CA SER A 136 -1.48 5.34 -9.91
C SER A 136 -2.53 5.18 -11.01
N ALA A 137 -3.07 3.97 -11.16
CA ALA A 137 -3.80 3.55 -12.34
C ALA A 137 -5.29 3.26 -12.10
N CYS A 138 -5.73 3.17 -10.84
CA CYS A 138 -7.16 2.96 -10.54
C CYS A 138 -7.99 4.17 -11.03
N PRO A 139 -9.13 3.95 -11.71
CA PRO A 139 -10.00 5.03 -12.16
C PRO A 139 -10.60 5.85 -11.01
N ASP A 140 -10.85 5.22 -9.87
CA ASP A 140 -11.43 5.87 -8.69
C ASP A 140 -10.37 6.62 -7.86
N SER A 141 -10.57 7.93 -7.68
CA SER A 141 -9.63 8.79 -6.96
C SER A 141 -9.54 8.50 -5.46
N THR A 142 -10.63 8.02 -4.85
CA THR A 142 -10.67 7.68 -3.43
C THR A 142 -9.84 6.44 -3.17
N ILE A 143 -10.00 5.41 -4.01
CA ILE A 143 -9.19 4.19 -3.95
C ILE A 143 -7.72 4.53 -4.17
N ARG A 144 -7.39 5.38 -5.15
CA ARG A 144 -6.01 5.84 -5.36
C ARG A 144 -5.42 6.49 -4.11
N PHE A 145 -6.16 7.41 -3.49
CA PHE A 145 -5.71 8.11 -2.29
C PHE A 145 -5.52 7.17 -1.09
N VAL A 146 -6.47 6.28 -0.81
CA VAL A 146 -6.36 5.33 0.30
C VAL A 146 -5.19 4.37 0.07
N THR A 147 -5.00 3.93 -1.16
CA THR A 147 -3.86 3.07 -1.52
C THR A 147 -2.53 3.79 -1.32
N TYR A 148 -2.44 5.06 -1.69
CA TYR A 148 -1.26 5.88 -1.40
C TYR A 148 -0.97 5.96 0.11
N LYS A 149 -2.00 6.04 0.97
CA LYS A 149 -1.83 5.98 2.42
C LYS A 149 -1.32 4.62 2.93
N LEU A 150 -1.68 3.52 2.26
CA LEU A 150 -1.09 2.22 2.55
C LEU A 150 0.39 2.15 2.18
N ILE A 151 0.78 2.77 1.06
CA ILE A 151 2.19 2.89 0.67
C ILE A 151 2.98 3.67 1.73
N GLU A 152 2.48 4.84 2.12
CA GLU A 152 3.08 5.67 3.18
C GLU A 152 3.28 4.85 4.48
N LYS A 153 2.25 4.10 4.87
CA LYS A 153 2.32 3.25 6.07
C LYS A 153 3.34 2.11 5.92
N PHE A 154 3.39 1.44 4.76
CA PHE A 154 4.36 0.38 4.51
C PHE A 154 5.81 0.88 4.59
N ILE A 155 6.10 2.05 4.02
CA ILE A 155 7.41 2.69 4.13
C ILE A 155 7.73 3.00 5.60
N SER A 156 6.77 3.53 6.36
CA SER A 156 6.97 3.87 7.77
C SER A 156 7.26 2.67 8.68
N LEU A 157 6.73 1.49 8.33
CA LEU A 157 6.96 0.22 9.01
C LEU A 157 8.29 -0.44 8.61
N SER A 158 9.03 0.14 7.65
CA SER A 158 10.28 -0.41 7.16
C SER A 158 11.48 0.17 7.90
N ASP A 159 12.60 -0.56 7.95
CA ASP A 159 13.86 -0.01 8.44
C ASP A 159 14.46 1.00 7.45
N GLU A 160 15.51 1.72 7.87
CA GLU A 160 16.12 2.78 7.05
C GLU A 160 16.66 2.25 5.71
N GLN A 161 17.18 1.02 5.65
CA GLN A 161 17.72 0.45 4.42
C GLN A 161 16.61 0.15 3.41
N VAL A 162 15.52 -0.47 3.89
CA VAL A 162 14.34 -0.75 3.07
C VAL A 162 13.67 0.55 2.65
N GLN A 163 13.57 1.56 3.52
CA GLN A 163 13.03 2.87 3.15
C GLN A 163 13.80 3.49 1.97
N LEU A 164 15.15 3.50 2.03
CA LEU A 164 15.99 4.02 0.95
C LEU A 164 15.74 3.24 -0.36
N PHE A 165 15.74 1.90 -0.27
CA PHE A 165 15.45 1.03 -1.43
C PHE A 165 14.06 1.32 -2.04
N LEU A 166 13.01 1.43 -1.21
CA LEU A 166 11.66 1.71 -1.67
C LEU A 166 11.55 3.09 -2.33
N PHE A 167 12.24 4.11 -1.80
CA PHE A 167 12.26 5.43 -2.45
C PHE A 167 13.01 5.41 -3.78
N GLU A 168 14.11 4.66 -3.90
CA GLU A 168 14.80 4.48 -5.18
C GLU A 168 13.88 3.80 -6.21
N GLU A 169 13.21 2.72 -5.81
CA GLU A 169 12.23 2.01 -6.66
C GLU A 169 11.09 2.95 -7.12
N LEU A 170 10.50 3.70 -6.20
CA LEU A 170 9.39 4.62 -6.51
C LEU A 170 9.80 5.82 -7.37
N LEU A 171 11.05 6.30 -7.26
CA LEU A 171 11.50 7.48 -8.00
C LEU A 171 12.09 7.14 -9.37
N GLN A 172 12.80 6.02 -9.49
CA GLN A 172 13.52 5.65 -10.72
C GLN A 172 12.84 4.55 -11.53
N ARG A 173 12.35 3.49 -10.86
CA ARG A 173 11.92 2.25 -11.53
C ARG A 173 10.41 2.15 -11.70
N CYS A 174 9.66 2.99 -11.00
CA CYS A 174 8.22 3.09 -11.12
C CYS A 174 7.82 3.63 -12.52
N PRO A 175 6.94 2.92 -13.25
CA PRO A 175 6.52 3.33 -14.59
C PRO A 175 5.44 4.42 -14.58
N TYR A 176 4.97 4.85 -13.39
CA TYR A 176 3.87 5.79 -13.23
C TYR A 176 4.39 7.18 -12.83
N PRO A 177 4.36 8.18 -13.74
CA PRO A 177 4.88 9.52 -13.43
C PRO A 177 4.21 10.16 -12.22
N SER A 178 2.90 9.96 -12.05
CA SER A 178 2.15 10.47 -10.90
C SER A 178 2.67 9.94 -9.57
N MET A 179 3.10 8.67 -9.52
CA MET A 179 3.74 8.11 -8.33
C MET A 179 5.12 8.70 -8.11
N ASN A 180 5.92 8.90 -9.17
CA ASN A 180 7.26 9.48 -9.03
C ASN A 180 7.17 10.88 -8.40
N VAL A 181 6.19 11.69 -8.81
CA VAL A 181 5.88 12.99 -8.21
C VAL A 181 5.46 12.85 -6.74
N ALA A 182 4.56 11.90 -6.44
CA ALA A 182 4.08 11.68 -5.09
C ALA A 182 5.18 11.16 -4.14
N ALA A 183 6.10 10.33 -4.65
CA ALA A 183 7.23 9.78 -3.93
C ALA A 183 8.21 10.88 -3.47
N ILE A 184 8.40 11.95 -4.27
CA ILE A 184 9.15 13.14 -3.84
C ILE A 184 8.49 13.75 -2.60
N GLY A 185 7.16 13.87 -2.60
CA GLY A 185 6.38 14.34 -1.46
C GLY A 185 6.54 13.46 -0.22
N LEU A 186 6.44 12.13 -0.38
CA LEU A 186 6.66 11.17 0.70
C LEU A 186 8.06 11.26 1.28
N LEU A 187 9.08 11.36 0.43
CA LEU A 187 10.47 11.48 0.84
C LEU A 187 10.69 12.78 1.61
N LYS A 188 10.15 13.90 1.12
CA LYS A 188 10.17 15.20 1.82
C LYS A 188 9.62 15.07 3.24
N ASP A 189 8.45 14.45 3.39
CA ASP A 189 7.79 14.30 4.69
C ASP A 189 8.58 13.35 5.62
N HIS A 190 9.23 12.31 5.08
CA HIS A 190 10.10 11.40 5.83
C HIS A 190 11.39 12.09 6.32
N VAL A 191 12.05 12.87 5.45
CA VAL A 191 13.27 13.63 5.80
C VAL A 191 12.98 14.64 6.91
N CYS A 192 11.80 15.26 6.92
CA CYS A 192 11.38 16.18 7.98
C CYS A 192 11.15 15.48 9.34
N LYS A 193 10.76 14.19 9.34
CA LYS A 193 10.44 13.42 10.55
C LYS A 193 11.68 12.75 11.19
N LEU A 194 12.73 12.44 10.41
CA LEU A 194 13.87 11.61 10.85
C LEU A 194 15.15 12.42 11.17
N THR A 195 15.92 11.94 12.14
CA THR A 195 17.20 12.53 12.60
C THR A 195 18.47 11.71 12.26
N SER A 196 18.37 10.62 11.48
CA SER A 196 19.46 9.62 11.37
C SER A 196 19.95 9.40 9.93
N ALA A 197 19.42 8.46 9.13
CA ALA A 197 19.98 8.15 7.80
C ALA A 197 19.67 9.19 6.71
N PHE A 198 18.48 9.79 6.70
CA PHE A 198 18.11 10.85 5.73
C PHE A 198 18.74 12.21 6.07
N ALA A 199 19.40 12.31 7.22
CA ALA A 199 20.27 13.44 7.57
C ALA A 199 21.73 13.21 7.12
N SER A 200 22.02 12.07 6.47
CA SER A 200 23.35 11.73 5.95
C SER A 200 23.56 12.25 4.52
N PRO A 201 24.82 12.29 4.04
CA PRO A 201 25.13 12.69 2.66
C PRO A 201 24.42 11.88 1.58
N ILE A 202 23.93 10.68 1.91
CA ILE A 202 23.22 9.78 0.98
C ILE A 202 22.04 10.48 0.32
N LEU A 203 21.33 11.34 1.03
CA LEU A 203 20.23 12.12 0.46
C LEU A 203 20.71 13.01 -0.70
N LEU A 204 21.87 13.64 -0.54
CA LEU A 204 22.46 14.55 -1.53
C LEU A 204 23.19 13.81 -2.65
N THR A 205 23.77 12.63 -2.37
CA THR A 205 24.51 11.87 -3.38
C THR A 205 23.61 10.99 -4.22
N GLU A 206 22.60 10.34 -3.63
CA GLU A 206 21.74 9.40 -4.34
C GLU A 206 20.44 10.07 -4.80
N PHE A 207 19.70 10.74 -3.91
CA PHE A 207 18.34 11.19 -4.23
C PHE A 207 18.28 12.53 -4.96
N VAL A 208 19.14 13.50 -4.60
CA VAL A 208 19.13 14.80 -5.27
C VAL A 208 19.42 14.71 -6.77
N PRO A 209 20.41 13.94 -7.26
CA PRO A 209 20.64 13.79 -8.70
C PRO A 209 19.48 13.13 -9.44
N ILE A 210 18.68 12.31 -8.75
CA ILE A 210 17.46 11.70 -9.30
C ILE A 210 16.36 12.74 -9.41
N ILE A 211 16.09 13.46 -8.31
CA ILE A 211 14.97 14.39 -8.17
C ILE A 211 15.16 15.67 -8.99
N LEU A 212 16.39 16.20 -9.02
CA LEU A 212 16.75 17.41 -9.77
C LEU A 212 17.38 17.09 -11.13
N LYS A 213 17.15 15.89 -11.67
CA LYS A 213 17.69 15.49 -12.96
C LYS A 213 17.18 16.43 -14.05
N TYR A 214 18.12 17.15 -14.66
CA TYR A 214 17.84 17.94 -15.85
C TYR A 214 17.56 17.01 -17.04
N LYS A 215 16.56 17.38 -17.86
CA LYS A 215 16.32 16.72 -19.15
C LYS A 215 16.63 17.70 -20.26
N ASP A 216 17.61 17.38 -21.10
CA ASP A 216 18.00 18.20 -22.25
C ASP A 216 16.83 18.45 -23.21
N THR A 217 15.83 17.57 -23.21
CA THR A 217 14.63 17.70 -24.05
C THR A 217 13.76 18.91 -23.67
N TRP A 218 13.87 19.43 -22.45
CA TRP A 218 13.18 20.64 -22.03
C TRP A 218 13.60 21.89 -22.82
N GLU A 219 14.84 21.94 -23.30
CA GLU A 219 15.34 23.06 -24.14
C GLU A 219 14.79 22.98 -25.57
N ILE A 220 14.61 21.76 -26.07
CA ILE A 220 14.26 21.50 -27.46
C ILE A 220 12.73 21.55 -27.65
N LYS A 221 11.96 21.11 -26.64
CA LYS A 221 10.50 21.04 -26.68
C LYS A 221 9.87 21.54 -25.39
N GLN A 222 9.28 22.72 -25.46
CA GLN A 222 8.59 23.32 -24.33
C GLN A 222 7.41 22.49 -23.81
N SER A 223 6.73 21.71 -24.66
CA SER A 223 5.63 20.83 -24.23
C SER A 223 6.09 19.79 -23.20
N GLU A 224 7.27 19.20 -23.40
CA GLU A 224 7.81 18.19 -22.49
C GLU A 224 8.15 18.79 -21.11
N PHE A 225 8.56 20.07 -21.07
CA PHE A 225 8.72 20.80 -19.81
C PHE A 225 7.39 20.96 -19.06
N TRP A 226 6.31 21.27 -19.77
CA TRP A 226 4.98 21.43 -19.16
C TRP A 226 4.37 20.09 -18.72
N ASP A 227 4.63 19.01 -19.45
CA ASP A 227 4.22 17.65 -19.06
C ASP A 227 4.89 17.23 -17.74
N ASP A 228 6.15 17.62 -17.54
CA ASP A 228 6.91 17.39 -16.31
C ASP A 228 6.68 18.45 -15.21
N TYR A 229 5.80 19.44 -15.43
CA TYR A 229 5.66 20.59 -14.53
C TYR A 229 5.42 20.19 -13.07
N SER A 230 4.52 19.23 -12.82
CA SER A 230 4.22 18.78 -11.45
C SER A 230 5.44 18.14 -10.78
N TYR A 231 6.26 17.42 -11.54
CA TYR A 231 7.50 16.83 -11.06
C TYR A 231 8.51 17.92 -10.68
N ILE A 232 8.76 18.86 -11.61
CA ILE A 232 9.68 19.98 -11.39
C ILE A 232 9.26 20.79 -10.16
N MET A 233 7.98 21.09 -10.01
CA MET A 233 7.46 21.82 -8.86
C MET A 233 7.68 21.07 -7.54
N GLN A 234 7.40 19.76 -7.48
CA GLN A 234 7.67 18.98 -6.28
C GLN A 234 9.17 18.87 -5.98
N ALA A 235 10.01 18.76 -7.00
CA ALA A 235 11.45 18.73 -6.86
C ALA A 235 12.01 20.04 -6.27
N LEU A 236 11.51 21.19 -6.75
CA LEU A 236 11.86 22.51 -6.21
C LEU A 236 11.35 22.71 -4.78
N VAL A 237 10.14 22.26 -4.48
CA VAL A 237 9.59 22.29 -3.11
C VAL A 237 10.44 21.44 -2.18
N PHE A 238 10.83 20.24 -2.59
CA PHE A 238 11.72 19.37 -1.85
C PHE A 238 13.05 20.05 -1.55
N TYR A 239 13.72 20.61 -2.57
CA TYR A 239 14.98 21.35 -2.39
C TYR A 239 14.84 22.52 -1.41
N ARG A 240 13.76 23.31 -1.55
CA ARG A 240 13.45 24.41 -0.64
C ARG A 240 13.27 23.94 0.80
N THR A 241 12.58 22.82 1.02
CA THR A 241 12.38 22.25 2.35
C THR A 241 13.71 21.83 2.98
N LEU A 242 14.61 21.20 2.22
CA LEU A 242 15.95 20.86 2.72
C LEU A 242 16.72 22.10 3.18
N TYR A 243 16.71 23.16 2.36
CA TYR A 243 17.38 24.42 2.68
C TYR A 243 16.83 25.09 3.95
N ILE A 244 15.51 25.16 4.10
CA ILE A 244 14.87 25.74 5.29
C ILE A 244 15.22 24.93 6.54
N ASN A 245 15.10 23.60 6.47
CA ASN A 245 15.39 22.72 7.60
C ASN A 245 16.85 22.82 8.05
N ASP A 246 17.79 22.93 7.12
CA ASP A 246 19.21 23.09 7.46
C ASP A 246 19.49 24.45 8.11
N LYS A 247 18.91 25.54 7.57
CA LYS A 247 19.00 26.87 8.16
C LYS A 247 18.46 26.90 9.60
N GLU A 248 17.32 26.28 9.85
CA GLU A 248 16.74 26.20 11.21
C GLU A 248 17.62 25.40 12.18
N LYS A 249 18.21 24.28 11.73
CA LYS A 249 19.17 23.49 12.53
C LYS A 249 20.43 24.28 12.85
N LEU A 250 20.97 25.04 11.90
CA LEU A 250 22.13 25.91 12.09
C LEU A 250 21.86 27.06 13.07
N VAL A 251 20.67 27.65 13.04
CA VAL A 251 20.26 28.68 14.01
C VAL A 251 20.15 28.08 15.41
N LYS A 252 19.49 26.93 15.58
CA LYS A 252 19.37 26.25 16.89
C LYS A 252 20.72 25.86 17.50
N LYS A 253 21.69 25.43 16.69
CA LYS A 253 23.06 25.12 17.14
C LYS A 253 23.87 26.35 17.60
N LYS A 254 23.50 27.58 17.21
CA LYS A 254 24.19 28.81 17.65
C LYS A 254 23.73 29.32 19.02
N TYR A 255 22.61 28.80 19.55
CA TYR A 255 22.03 29.20 20.83
C TYR A 255 22.21 28.12 21.93
N ILE A 256 23.09 27.15 21.68
CA ILE A 256 23.57 26.14 22.65
C ILE A 256 25.08 26.32 22.72
#